data_AF-W6MAF7-F1
#
_entry.id   AF-W6MAF7-F1
#
_cell.length_a   1.000
_cell.length_b   1.000
_cell.length_c   1.000
_cell.angle_alpha   90.00
_cell.angle_beta   90.00
_cell.angle_gamma   90.00
#
_symmetry.space_group_name_H-M   'P 1'
#
loop_
_entity.id
_entity.type
_entity.pdbx_description
1 polymer ?
#
loop_
_entity_poly.entity_id
_entity_poly.type
_entity_poly.pdbx_seq_one_letter_code
_entity_poly.pdbx_strand_id
1 'polypeptide(L)'
;MAHRSTEEIRTMMYIAGTIADVIDNGDTATLVLDAGHHRHQLQADSRLLADGLTALFGTDWIGKAIAVQCEGATLTSIEIPGAPPNYAI
;
A
#
# COMPACT_ATOMS: atom_id res chain seq x y z
N MET A 1 28.87 25.76 -11.78
CA MET A 1 27.41 25.63 -11.99
C MET A 1 27.04 24.24 -11.53
N ALA A 2 26.60 24.10 -10.28
CA ALA A 2 26.37 22.81 -9.64
C ALA A 2 24.93 22.36 -9.91
N HIS A 3 24.75 21.44 -10.85
CA HIS A 3 23.61 20.54 -10.84
C HIS A 3 23.77 19.62 -9.62
N ARG A 4 23.23 20.04 -8.46
CA ARG A 4 22.81 19.07 -7.46
C ARG A 4 21.43 18.63 -7.89
N SER A 5 21.39 17.55 -8.67
CA SER A 5 20.23 16.67 -8.71
C SER A 5 19.93 16.32 -7.26
N THR A 6 18.94 16.97 -6.67
CA THR A 6 18.31 16.44 -5.47
C THR A 6 17.57 15.21 -5.97
N GLU A 7 18.28 14.09 -6.09
CA GLU A 7 17.69 12.78 -5.85
C GLU A 7 17.11 12.90 -4.45
N GLU A 8 15.87 13.38 -4.40
CA GLU A 8 14.97 13.19 -3.29
C GLU A 8 15.10 11.71 -2.98
N ILE A 9 15.70 11.41 -1.82
CA ILE A 9 15.87 10.04 -1.36
C ILE A 9 14.45 9.51 -1.26
N ARG A 10 13.99 8.84 -2.32
CA ARG A 10 12.69 8.19 -2.41
C ARG A 10 12.70 7.17 -1.30
N THR A 11 12.20 7.59 -0.15
CA THR A 11 12.29 6.81 1.07
C THR A 11 11.25 5.74 0.91
N MET A 12 11.69 4.58 0.43
CA MET A 12 10.93 3.34 0.46
C MET A 12 10.55 3.08 1.91
N MET A 13 9.25 3.17 2.20
CA MET A 13 8.68 2.91 3.51
C MET A 13 7.98 1.57 3.50
N TYR A 14 8.20 0.81 4.57
CA TYR A 14 7.53 -0.46 4.82
C TYR A 14 6.57 -0.27 5.98
N ILE A 15 5.28 -0.51 5.76
CA ILE A 15 4.23 -0.28 6.76
C ILE A 15 3.48 -1.59 6.95
N ALA A 16 3.50 -2.13 8.15
CA ALA A 16 2.67 -3.26 8.54
C ALA A 16 1.49 -2.78 9.38
N GLY A 17 0.31 -3.28 9.08
CA GLY A 17 -0.90 -2.88 9.77
C GLY A 17 -2.11 -3.69 9.34
N THR A 18 -3.29 -3.23 9.73
CA THR A 18 -4.56 -3.87 9.40
C THR A 18 -5.30 -3.01 8.40
N ILE A 19 -5.92 -3.60 7.38
CA ILE A 19 -6.74 -2.84 6.44
C ILE A 19 -7.96 -2.29 7.18
N ALA A 20 -8.00 -0.98 7.38
CA ALA A 20 -9.12 -0.32 8.05
C ALA A 20 -10.21 0.05 7.06
N ASP A 21 -9.84 0.51 5.87
CA ASP A 21 -10.76 0.94 4.83
C ASP A 21 -10.08 0.98 3.46
N VAL A 22 -10.87 0.91 2.38
CA VAL A 22 -10.40 1.10 1.01
C VAL A 22 -11.37 2.03 0.29
N ILE A 23 -10.88 3.21 -0.09
CA ILE A 23 -11.68 4.26 -0.72
C ILE A 23 -11.36 4.28 -2.21
N ASP A 24 -12.30 3.85 -3.05
CA ASP A 24 -12.17 3.95 -4.50
C ASP A 24 -12.52 5.37 -4.99
N ASN A 25 -11.61 6.02 -5.72
CA ASN A 25 -11.82 7.32 -6.35
C ASN A 25 -11.93 7.21 -7.88
N GLY A 26 -12.22 6.02 -8.41
CA GLY A 26 -12.28 5.73 -9.84
C GLY A 26 -10.95 5.24 -10.40
N ASP A 27 -10.02 6.14 -10.73
CA ASP A 27 -8.73 5.78 -11.34
C ASP A 27 -7.70 5.35 -10.29
N THR A 28 -7.76 5.97 -9.11
CA THR A 28 -6.93 5.62 -7.96
C THR A 28 -7.78 5.18 -6.78
N ALA A 29 -7.22 4.34 -5.92
CA ALA A 29 -7.80 3.95 -4.66
C ALA A 29 -6.88 4.34 -3.50
N THR A 30 -7.49 4.73 -2.39
CA THR A 30 -6.78 5.01 -1.13
C THR A 30 -6.96 3.84 -0.19
N LEU A 31 -5.87 3.14 0.08
CA LEU A 31 -5.78 2.12 1.11
C LEU A 31 -5.53 2.79 2.46
N VAL A 32 -6.44 2.57 3.42
CA VAL A 32 -6.28 3.01 4.80
C VAL A 32 -5.78 1.84 5.64
N LEU A 33 -4.53 1.93 6.07
CA LEU A 33 -3.89 0.98 6.97
C LEU A 33 -3.87 1.52 8.39
N ASP A 34 -4.37 0.75 9.33
CA ASP A 34 -4.26 1.02 10.75
C ASP A 34 -3.06 0.25 11.34
N ALA A 35 -1.99 0.97 11.66
CA ALA A 35 -0.80 0.43 12.30
C ALA A 35 -0.89 0.52 13.84
N GLY A 36 -2.11 0.53 14.39
CA GLY A 36 -2.40 0.64 15.83
C GLY A 36 -2.33 2.06 16.38
N HIS A 37 -1.21 2.76 16.18
CA HIS A 37 -1.02 4.13 16.68
C HIS A 37 -1.29 5.22 15.64
N HIS A 38 -1.22 4.87 14.35
CA HIS A 38 -1.36 5.82 13.26
C HIS A 38 -2.06 5.15 12.09
N ARG A 39 -2.90 5.93 11.40
CA ARG A 39 -3.51 5.51 10.15
C ARG A 39 -2.71 6.04 8.99
N HIS A 40 -2.30 5.14 8.11
CA HIS A 40 -1.57 5.45 6.89
C HIS A 40 -2.53 5.39 5.72
N GLN A 41 -2.57 6.47 4.95
CA GLN A 41 -3.36 6.57 3.73
C GLN A 41 -2.40 6.48 2.56
N LEU A 42 -2.53 5.40 1.78
CA LEU A 42 -1.65 5.11 0.65
C LEU A 42 -2.48 5.04 -0.62
N GLN A 43 -1.98 5.67 -1.69
CA GLN A 43 -2.66 5.71 -2.97
C GLN A 43 -2.07 4.69 -3.93
N ALA A 44 -2.93 4.01 -4.67
CA ALA A 44 -2.59 3.04 -5.69
C ALA A 44 -3.52 3.22 -6.90
N ASP A 45 -3.17 2.59 -8.02
CA ASP A 45 -4.15 2.31 -9.07
C ASP A 45 -5.28 1.46 -8.48
N SER A 46 -6.54 1.86 -8.72
CA SER A 46 -7.70 1.21 -8.11
C SER A 46 -7.83 -0.25 -8.52
N ARG A 47 -7.50 -0.58 -9.77
CA ARG A 47 -7.62 -1.93 -10.33
C ARG A 47 -6.52 -2.82 -9.79
N LEU A 48 -5.29 -2.34 -9.74
CA LEU A 48 -4.16 -3.11 -9.21
C LEU A 48 -4.31 -3.37 -7.70
N LEU A 49 -4.79 -2.37 -6.94
CA LEU A 49 -5.10 -2.56 -5.52
C LEU A 49 -6.21 -3.59 -5.32
N ALA A 50 -7.32 -3.47 -6.04
CA ALA A 50 -8.44 -4.39 -5.91
C ALA A 50 -8.06 -5.82 -6.34
N ASP A 51 -7.29 -5.97 -7.42
CA ASP A 51 -6.80 -7.27 -7.88
C ASP A 51 -5.86 -7.90 -6.86
N GLY A 52 -4.90 -7.14 -6.34
CA GLY A 52 -3.96 -7.61 -5.32
C GLY A 52 -4.66 -8.03 -4.03
N LEU A 53 -5.59 -7.22 -3.53
CA LEU A 53 -6.37 -7.57 -2.34
C LEU A 53 -7.26 -8.80 -2.59
N THR A 54 -7.86 -8.91 -3.77
CA THR A 54 -8.69 -10.06 -4.15
C THR A 54 -7.87 -11.34 -4.29
N ALA A 55 -6.67 -11.25 -4.86
CA ALA A 55 -5.76 -12.39 -5.01
C ALA A 55 -5.24 -12.88 -3.65
N LEU A 56 -4.99 -11.96 -2.71
CA LEU A 56 -4.45 -12.28 -1.39
C LEU A 56 -5.53 -12.73 -0.39
N PHE A 57 -6.71 -12.11 -0.40
CA PHE A 57 -7.74 -12.29 0.63
C PHE A 57 -9.12 -12.68 0.10
N GLY A 58 -9.34 -12.74 -1.21
CA GLY A 58 -10.67 -12.91 -1.80
C GLY A 58 -11.49 -11.64 -1.70
N THR A 59 -12.81 -11.72 -1.52
CA THR A 59 -13.69 -10.54 -1.47
C THR A 59 -13.78 -9.88 -0.08
N ASP A 60 -13.07 -10.42 0.93
CA ASP A 60 -13.11 -9.95 2.32
C ASP A 60 -11.69 -9.63 2.81
N TRP A 61 -11.27 -8.38 2.65
CA TRP A 61 -9.94 -7.90 3.07
C TRP A 61 -9.97 -6.90 4.23
N ILE A 62 -11.11 -6.31 4.57
CA ILE A 62 -11.20 -5.39 5.70
C ILE A 62 -10.90 -6.13 7.01
N GLY A 63 -10.06 -5.54 7.85
CA GLY A 63 -9.61 -6.15 9.11
C GLY A 63 -8.53 -7.23 8.94
N LYS A 64 -8.03 -7.50 7.73
CA LYS A 64 -6.87 -8.40 7.53
C LYS A 64 -5.57 -7.67 7.79
N ALA A 65 -4.62 -8.37 8.41
CA ALA A 65 -3.27 -7.88 8.62
C ALA A 65 -2.45 -8.03 7.34
N ILE A 66 -1.88 -6.93 6.87
CA ILE A 66 -1.03 -6.87 5.68
C ILE A 66 0.22 -6.04 5.98
N ALA A 67 1.20 -6.20 5.14
CA ALA A 67 2.31 -5.29 5.04
C ALA A 67 2.38 -4.71 3.64
N VAL A 68 2.84 -3.48 3.54
CA VAL A 68 2.91 -2.77 2.28
C VAL A 68 4.22 -2.03 2.14
N GLN A 69 4.68 -1.93 0.91
CA GLN A 69 5.74 -1.03 0.52
C GLN A 69 5.14 0.19 -0.17
N CYS A 70 5.64 1.37 0.17
CA CYS A 70 5.22 2.62 -0.42
C CYS A 70 6.40 3.57 -0.63
N GLU A 71 6.34 4.33 -1.70
CA GLU A 71 7.23 5.46 -1.97
C GLU A 71 6.45 6.75 -1.67
N GLY A 72 6.74 7.36 -0.52
CA GLY A 72 5.95 8.48 -0.01
C GLY A 72 4.50 8.06 0.28
N ALA A 73 3.54 8.66 -0.44
CA ALA A 73 2.12 8.29 -0.33
C ALA A 73 1.68 7.23 -1.35
N THR A 74 2.56 6.81 -2.27
CA THR A 74 2.22 5.88 -3.35
C THR A 74 2.54 4.46 -2.94
N LEU A 75 1.55 3.59 -2.94
CA LEU A 75 1.69 2.16 -2.71
C LEU A 75 2.40 1.51 -3.90
N THR A 76 3.38 0.64 -3.62
CA THR A 76 4.17 -0.07 -4.64
C THR A 76 4.06 -1.58 -4.54
N SER A 77 3.79 -2.13 -3.35
CA SER A 77 3.56 -3.57 -3.18
C SER A 77 2.75 -3.88 -1.92
N ILE A 78 2.06 -5.01 -1.94
CA ILE A 78 1.26 -5.56 -0.85
C ILE A 78 1.73 -6.97 -0.53
N GLU A 79 1.85 -7.29 0.75
CA GLU A 79 2.43 -8.52 1.25
C GLU A 79 1.61 -9.04 2.44
N ILE A 80 1.54 -10.36 2.60
CA ILE A 80 0.98 -10.97 3.81
C ILE A 80 2.15 -11.27 4.76
N PRO A 81 2.19 -10.68 5.96
CA PRO A 81 3.28 -10.92 6.90
C PRO A 81 3.35 -12.40 7.27
N GLY A 82 4.44 -13.07 6.90
CA GLY A 82 4.67 -14.49 7.17
C GLY A 82 4.10 -15.46 6.13
N ALA A 83 3.50 -14.97 5.04
CA ALA A 83 2.98 -15.81 3.96
C ALA A 83 3.33 -15.24 2.57
N PRO A 84 4.00 -16.00 1.69
CA PRO A 84 4.06 -15.67 0.27
C PRO A 84 2.68 -15.91 -0.39
N PRO A 85 2.34 -15.24 -1.50
CA PRO A 85 3.17 -14.36 -2.34
C PRO A 85 3.02 -12.85 -2.05
N ASN A 86 3.99 -12.07 -2.55
CA ASN A 86 3.93 -10.62 -2.60
C ASN A 86 3.22 -10.18 -3.89
N TYR A 87 2.35 -9.18 -3.81
CA TYR A 87 1.63 -8.63 -4.95
C TYR A 87 2.17 -7.24 -5.29
N ALA A 88 2.70 -7.07 -6.50
CA ALA A 88 3.21 -5.79 -6.98
C ALA A 88 2.06 -4.92 -7.53
N ILE A 89 2.09 -3.63 -7.19
CA ILE A 89 1.12 -2.62 -7.61
C ILE A 89 1.77 -1.71 -8.64
#